data_AF-A0A9P6ZBT2-F1
#
_entry.id   AF-A0A9P6ZBT2-F1
#
_cell.length_a   1.000
_cell.length_b   1.000
_cell.length_c   1.000
_cell.angle_alpha   90.00
_cell.angle_beta   90.00
_cell.angle_gamma   90.00
#
_symmetry.space_group_name_H-M   'P 1'
#
loop_
_entity.id
_entity.type
_entity.pdbx_description
1 polymer ?
#
loop_
_entity_poly.entity_id
_entity_poly.type
_entity_poly.pdbx_seq_one_letter_code
_entity_poly.pdbx_strand_id
1 'polypeptide(L)'
;MGENVNEQLNISEEAMEALYSAFIRRYQQEQEERQNGTFLPVEITSELEDTSEQQQEENFKRFRKNSKRYTLDKWTTPERINSELYKEISRHKTDTTDAISKIYDIADTTRFQAKFATEIYEELQYVLQRTNILEEAREILQRTTEQSKRLAIFGLIQAKNQERIVVFGH
;
A
#
# COMPACT_ATOMS: atom_id res chain seq x y z
N MET A 1 -52.36 3.23 29.00
CA MET A 1 -52.15 4.54 28.36
C MET A 1 -50.80 4.47 27.68
N GLY A 2 -50.78 4.47 26.34
CA GLY A 2 -49.54 4.36 25.58
C GLY A 2 -48.99 5.76 25.31
N GLU A 3 -47.81 6.05 25.82
CA GLU A 3 -47.05 7.24 25.46
C GLU A 3 -46.49 7.05 24.05
N ASN A 4 -47.12 7.70 23.07
CA ASN A 4 -46.53 7.91 21.74
C ASN A 4 -45.46 8.99 21.88
N VAL A 5 -44.21 8.56 22.07
CA VAL A 5 -43.03 9.43 21.89
C VAL A 5 -42.82 9.60 20.39
N ASN A 6 -43.55 10.55 19.80
CA ASN A 6 -43.27 11.05 18.46
C ASN A 6 -42.40 12.30 18.64
N GLU A 7 -41.14 12.11 18.97
CA GLU A 7 -40.13 13.17 18.90
C GLU A 7 -39.93 13.53 17.43
N GLN A 8 -40.77 14.44 16.94
CA GLN A 8 -40.51 15.15 15.70
C GLN A 8 -39.20 15.92 15.92
N LEU A 9 -38.14 15.45 15.26
CA LEU A 9 -36.86 16.14 15.13
C LEU A 9 -37.13 17.57 14.63
N ASN A 10 -37.16 18.52 15.56
CA ASN A 10 -37.42 19.93 15.28
C ASN A 10 -36.12 20.56 14.76
N ILE A 11 -35.73 20.16 13.55
CA ILE A 11 -34.54 20.67 12.86
C ILE A 11 -34.93 22.02 12.27
N SER A 12 -34.22 23.09 12.66
CA SER A 12 -34.39 24.42 12.06
C SER A 12 -34.22 24.34 10.54
N GLU A 13 -35.00 25.13 9.81
CA GLU A 13 -34.91 25.22 8.33
C GLU A 13 -33.49 25.57 7.88
N GLU A 14 -32.79 26.45 8.61
CA GLU A 14 -31.37 26.77 8.39
C GLU A 14 -30.44 25.57 8.60
N ALA A 15 -30.72 24.72 9.60
CA ALA A 15 -29.94 23.52 9.85
C ALA A 15 -30.19 22.45 8.78
N MET A 16 -31.41 22.39 8.24
CA MET A 16 -31.76 21.53 7.11
C MET A 16 -31.07 21.99 5.83
N GLU A 17 -31.07 23.29 5.52
CA GLU A 17 -30.34 23.84 4.37
C GLU A 17 -28.83 23.68 4.49
N ALA A 18 -28.26 23.85 5.69
CA ALA A 18 -26.85 23.59 5.95
C ALA A 18 -26.48 22.11 5.72
N LEU A 19 -27.36 21.17 6.10
CA LEU A 19 -27.17 19.75 5.82
C LEU A 19 -27.27 19.43 4.33
N TYR A 20 -28.25 19.99 3.63
CA TYR A 20 -28.42 19.79 2.18
C TYR A 20 -27.25 20.35 1.37
N SER A 21 -26.79 21.56 1.70
CA SER A 21 -25.62 22.16 1.05
C SER A 21 -24.34 21.37 1.33
N ALA A 22 -24.13 20.92 2.57
CA ALA A 22 -23.01 20.04 2.91
C ALA A 22 -23.09 18.68 2.17
N PHE A 23 -24.29 18.12 2.01
CA PHE A 23 -24.51 16.90 1.25
C PHE A 23 -24.20 17.07 -0.23
N ILE A 24 -24.72 18.12 -0.89
CA ILE A 24 -24.45 18.40 -2.30
C ILE A 24 -22.95 18.62 -2.52
N ARG A 25 -22.29 19.38 -1.64
CA ARG A 25 -20.84 19.60 -1.71
C ARG A 25 -20.08 18.28 -1.61
N ARG A 26 -20.39 17.43 -0.62
CA ARG A 26 -19.74 16.11 -0.49
C ARG A 26 -20.01 15.22 -1.68
N TYR A 27 -21.24 15.20 -2.19
CA TYR A 27 -21.63 14.40 -3.34
C TYR A 27 -20.90 14.84 -4.62
N GLN A 28 -20.77 16.15 -4.85
CA GLN A 28 -20.00 16.69 -5.97
C GLN A 28 -18.52 16.36 -5.83
N GLN A 29 -17.96 16.51 -4.63
CA GLN A 29 -16.56 16.20 -4.35
C GLN A 29 -16.26 14.71 -4.57
N GLU A 30 -17.15 13.81 -4.12
CA GLU A 30 -17.03 12.37 -4.34
C GLU A 30 -17.20 11.98 -5.82
N GLN A 31 -18.08 12.67 -6.56
CA GLN A 31 -18.23 12.50 -8.01
C GLN A 31 -16.99 12.98 -8.77
N GLU A 32 -16.41 14.11 -8.39
CA GLU A 32 -15.17 14.63 -8.96
C GLU A 32 -13.99 13.70 -8.67
N GLU A 33 -13.87 13.17 -7.44
CA GLU A 33 -12.85 12.17 -7.08
C GLU A 33 -13.01 10.87 -7.87
N ARG A 34 -14.26 10.43 -8.13
CA ARG A 34 -14.53 9.24 -8.95
C ARG A 34 -14.23 9.45 -10.43
N GLN A 35 -14.48 10.65 -10.97
CA GLN A 35 -14.27 10.96 -12.39
C GLN A 35 -12.82 11.31 -12.71
N ASN A 36 -12.17 12.11 -11.87
CA ASN A 36 -10.82 12.60 -12.10
C ASN A 36 -9.75 11.73 -11.42
N GLY A 37 -10.15 10.81 -10.54
CA GLY A 37 -9.25 10.05 -9.70
C GLY A 37 -8.66 10.90 -8.56
N THR A 38 -8.09 10.23 -7.56
CA THR A 38 -7.34 10.90 -6.50
C THR A 38 -5.87 10.98 -6.90
N PHE A 39 -5.29 12.18 -6.86
CA PHE A 39 -3.86 12.36 -7.09
C PHE A 39 -3.05 11.68 -5.98
N LEU A 40 -1.88 11.14 -6.36
CA LEU A 40 -0.92 10.63 -5.39
C LEU A 40 -0.46 11.78 -4.46
N PRO A 41 -0.20 11.50 -3.17
CA PRO A 41 0.40 12.46 -2.25
C PRO A 41 1.70 13.05 -2.80
N VAL A 42 1.91 14.36 -2.57
CA VAL A 42 3.05 15.11 -3.11
C VAL A 42 4.39 14.48 -2.70
N GLU A 43 4.49 14.01 -1.45
CA GLU A 43 5.71 13.39 -0.94
C GLU A 43 6.06 12.09 -1.68
N ILE A 44 5.04 11.36 -2.16
CA ILE A 44 5.24 10.14 -2.96
C ILE A 44 5.66 10.53 -4.38
N THR A 45 4.97 11.48 -5.02
CA THR A 45 5.31 11.91 -6.38
C THR A 45 6.69 12.52 -6.48
N SER A 46 7.06 13.41 -5.55
CA SER A 46 8.38 14.03 -5.54
C SER A 46 9.50 13.00 -5.36
N GLU A 47 9.33 12.04 -4.44
CA GLU A 47 10.37 11.01 -4.27
C GLU A 47 10.51 10.10 -5.50
N LEU A 48 9.41 9.81 -6.21
CA LEU A 48 9.44 9.03 -7.46
C LEU A 48 10.16 9.76 -8.60
N GLU A 49 10.08 11.09 -8.65
CA GLU A 49 10.69 11.93 -9.70
C GLU A 49 12.14 12.30 -9.39
N ASP A 50 12.43 12.64 -8.13
CA ASP A 50 13.72 13.21 -7.71
C ASP A 50 14.76 12.14 -7.37
N THR A 51 14.35 10.89 -7.16
CA THR A 51 15.26 9.81 -6.75
C THR A 51 15.76 9.01 -7.95
N SER A 52 17.09 8.89 -8.10
CA SER A 52 17.71 8.05 -9.14
C SER A 52 17.41 6.56 -8.93
N GLU A 53 17.44 5.75 -10.01
CA GLU A 53 17.23 4.29 -9.93
C GLU A 53 18.19 3.62 -8.93
N GLN A 54 19.46 4.05 -8.89
CA GLN A 54 20.44 3.53 -7.93
C GLN A 54 20.05 3.86 -6.48
N GLN A 55 19.60 5.08 -6.22
CA GLN A 55 19.18 5.50 -4.88
C GLN A 55 17.89 4.79 -4.45
N GLN A 56 16.96 4.54 -5.38
CA GLN A 56 15.77 3.74 -5.14
C GLN A 56 16.13 2.31 -4.71
N GLU A 57 17.05 1.67 -5.43
CA GLU A 57 17.53 0.31 -5.10
C GLU A 57 18.19 0.25 -3.71
N GLU A 58 19.00 1.26 -3.36
CA GLU A 58 19.59 1.36 -2.02
C GLU A 58 18.52 1.56 -0.94
N ASN A 59 17.54 2.44 -1.19
CA ASN A 59 16.43 2.69 -0.28
C ASN A 59 15.63 1.40 -0.05
N PHE A 60 15.40 0.61 -1.10
CA PHE A 60 14.70 -0.68 -1.00
C PHE A 60 15.48 -1.72 -0.20
N LYS A 61 16.79 -1.83 -0.41
CA LYS A 61 17.62 -2.75 0.39
C LYS A 61 17.58 -2.40 1.87
N ARG A 62 17.67 -1.11 2.20
CA ARG A 62 17.58 -0.63 3.60
C ARG A 62 16.19 -0.90 4.17
N PHE A 63 15.14 -0.56 3.42
CA PHE A 63 13.77 -0.77 3.85
C PHE A 63 13.50 -2.26 4.11
N ARG A 64 13.92 -3.14 3.21
CA ARG A 64 13.76 -4.59 3.34
C ARG A 64 14.55 -5.22 4.47
N LYS A 65 15.71 -4.66 4.82
CA LYS A 65 16.50 -5.12 5.97
C LYS A 65 15.78 -4.88 7.31
N ASN A 66 14.93 -3.85 7.37
CA ASN A 66 14.26 -3.42 8.60
C ASN A 66 12.91 -4.11 8.85
N SER A 67 12.45 -4.98 7.95
CA SER A 67 11.16 -5.68 8.11
C SER A 67 11.20 -6.74 9.21
N LYS A 68 10.09 -6.90 9.91
CA LYS A 68 9.85 -8.03 10.83
C LYS A 68 9.82 -9.35 10.06
N ARG A 69 10.20 -10.43 10.75
CA ARG A 69 10.09 -11.79 10.23
C ARG A 69 8.75 -12.39 10.64
N TYR A 70 7.86 -12.54 9.67
CA TYR A 70 6.63 -13.31 9.82
C TYR A 70 6.86 -14.75 9.37
N THR A 71 6.42 -15.70 10.19
CA THR A 71 6.42 -17.13 9.88
C THR A 71 4.99 -17.63 9.77
N LEU A 72 4.52 -17.89 8.56
CA LEU A 72 3.25 -18.56 8.29
C LEU A 72 3.41 -19.48 7.07
N ASP A 73 3.56 -20.79 7.34
CA ASP A 73 3.67 -21.86 6.33
C ASP A 73 4.60 -21.52 5.14
N LYS A 74 4.40 -22.20 4.00
CA LYS A 74 5.21 -22.07 2.77
C LYS A 74 5.03 -20.73 2.04
N TRP A 75 3.99 -19.97 2.34
CA TRP A 75 3.56 -18.82 1.53
C TRP A 75 4.15 -17.49 2.01
N THR A 76 4.65 -17.39 3.26
CA THR A 76 5.42 -16.21 3.74
C THR A 76 6.92 -16.28 3.49
N THR A 77 7.43 -17.44 3.09
CA THR A 77 8.86 -17.68 2.87
C THR A 77 9.11 -17.85 1.37
N PRO A 78 10.02 -17.07 0.77
CA PRO A 78 10.40 -17.30 -0.62
C PRO A 78 11.03 -18.69 -0.74
N GLU A 79 10.41 -19.59 -1.51
CA GLU A 79 11.05 -20.85 -1.90
C GLU A 79 12.18 -20.52 -2.89
N ARG A 80 13.37 -21.07 -2.66
CA ARG A 80 14.50 -20.90 -3.60
C ARG A 80 14.23 -21.77 -4.82
N ILE A 81 14.41 -21.20 -6.02
CA ILE A 81 14.48 -22.00 -7.25
C ILE A 81 15.59 -23.03 -7.06
N ASN A 82 15.32 -24.31 -7.39
CA ASN A 82 16.37 -25.33 -7.40
C ASN A 82 17.45 -24.93 -8.41
N SER A 83 18.65 -24.63 -7.90
CA SER A 83 19.74 -24.06 -8.70
C SER A 83 20.22 -24.99 -9.81
N GLU A 84 20.09 -26.30 -9.64
CA GLU A 84 20.50 -27.27 -10.65
C GLU A 84 19.47 -27.33 -11.79
N LEU A 85 18.18 -27.33 -11.45
CA LEU A 85 17.09 -27.25 -12.44
C LEU A 85 17.12 -25.93 -13.22
N TYR A 86 17.42 -24.81 -12.54
CA TYR A 86 17.56 -23.51 -13.19
C TYR A 86 18.69 -23.49 -14.22
N LYS A 87 19.87 -24.04 -13.86
CA LYS A 87 21.03 -24.15 -14.78
C LYS A 87 20.73 -25.03 -15.99
N GLU A 88 19.96 -26.09 -15.79
CA GLU A 88 19.60 -27.02 -16.87
C GLU A 88 18.61 -26.37 -17.84
N ILE A 89 17.58 -25.67 -17.34
CA ILE A 89 16.62 -24.94 -18.18
C ILE A 89 17.32 -23.77 -18.89
N SER A 90 18.22 -23.03 -18.22
CA SER A 90 18.90 -21.86 -18.81
C SER A 90 19.83 -22.22 -19.95
N ARG A 91 20.38 -23.44 -19.97
CA ARG A 91 21.19 -23.96 -21.07
C ARG A 91 20.40 -24.26 -22.34
N HIS A 92 19.10 -24.51 -22.22
CA HIS A 92 18.27 -24.98 -23.34
C HIS A 92 17.18 -24.00 -23.76
N LYS A 93 16.69 -23.14 -22.86
CA LYS A 93 15.62 -22.16 -23.12
C LYS A 93 15.77 -20.92 -22.23
N THR A 94 16.62 -19.98 -22.65
CA THR A 94 16.88 -18.72 -21.93
C THR A 94 15.59 -17.93 -21.66
N ASP A 95 14.68 -17.84 -22.64
CA ASP A 95 13.39 -17.14 -22.47
C ASP A 95 12.50 -17.76 -21.37
N THR A 96 12.53 -19.09 -21.24
CA THR A 96 11.76 -19.80 -20.20
C THR A 96 12.37 -19.56 -18.82
N THR A 97 13.69 -19.51 -18.73
CA THR A 97 14.41 -19.16 -17.51
C THR A 97 14.12 -17.73 -17.08
N ASP A 98 14.12 -16.77 -18.01
CA ASP A 98 13.82 -15.37 -17.72
C ASP A 98 12.37 -15.18 -17.26
N ALA A 99 11.41 -15.89 -17.88
CA ALA A 99 10.02 -15.89 -17.45
C ALA A 99 9.85 -16.47 -16.04
N ILE A 100 10.53 -17.58 -15.73
CA ILE A 100 10.51 -18.19 -14.39
C ILE A 100 11.09 -17.21 -13.36
N SER A 101 12.27 -16.64 -13.60
CA SER A 101 12.89 -15.66 -12.70
C SER A 101 11.96 -14.49 -12.40
N LYS A 102 11.30 -13.93 -13.42
CA LYS A 102 10.33 -12.83 -13.26
C LYS A 102 9.14 -13.22 -12.37
N ILE A 103 8.59 -14.43 -12.51
CA ILE A 103 7.50 -14.91 -11.65
C ILE A 103 7.95 -14.97 -10.19
N TYR A 104 9.18 -15.43 -9.94
CA TYR A 104 9.74 -15.45 -8.59
C TYR A 104 9.95 -14.03 -8.03
N ASP A 105 10.43 -13.10 -8.83
CA ASP A 105 10.63 -11.69 -8.43
C ASP A 105 9.30 -11.00 -8.09
N ILE A 106 8.25 -11.22 -8.91
CA ILE A 106 6.90 -10.73 -8.64
C ILE A 106 6.37 -11.35 -7.34
N ALA A 107 6.47 -12.67 -7.18
CA ALA A 107 5.99 -13.35 -5.99
C ALA A 107 6.75 -12.90 -4.72
N ASP A 108 8.04 -12.62 -4.82
CA ASP A 108 8.85 -12.09 -3.72
C ASP A 108 8.44 -10.65 -3.38
N THR A 109 8.19 -9.82 -4.40
CA THR A 109 7.62 -8.46 -4.26
C THR A 109 6.25 -8.48 -3.56
N THR A 110 5.36 -9.39 -3.96
CA THR A 110 4.03 -9.54 -3.33
C THR A 110 4.15 -9.96 -1.87
N ARG A 111 5.00 -10.95 -1.56
CA ARG A 111 5.24 -11.37 -0.17
C ARG A 111 5.83 -10.25 0.66
N PHE A 112 6.72 -9.46 0.08
CA PHE A 112 7.30 -8.28 0.71
C PHE A 112 6.23 -7.25 1.05
N GLN A 113 5.37 -6.90 0.10
CA GLN A 113 4.27 -5.95 0.34
C GLN A 113 3.31 -6.45 1.41
N ALA A 114 2.95 -7.73 1.40
CA ALA A 114 2.10 -8.33 2.41
C ALA A 114 2.71 -8.25 3.82
N LYS A 115 4.03 -8.46 3.96
CA LYS A 115 4.72 -8.34 5.26
C LYS A 115 4.61 -6.93 5.82
N PHE A 116 4.92 -5.92 5.02
CA PHE A 116 4.83 -4.52 5.46
C PHE A 116 3.38 -4.09 5.73
N ALA A 117 2.41 -4.55 4.94
CA ALA A 117 1.01 -4.31 5.22
C ALA A 117 0.59 -4.90 6.58
N THR A 118 1.09 -6.10 6.93
CA THR A 118 0.89 -6.71 8.25
C THR A 118 1.55 -5.88 9.36
N GLU A 119 2.79 -5.40 9.17
CA GLU A 119 3.46 -4.53 10.14
C GLU A 119 2.65 -3.27 10.42
N ILE A 120 2.20 -2.58 9.37
CA ILE A 120 1.37 -1.38 9.47
C ILE A 120 0.08 -1.70 10.21
N TYR A 121 -0.59 -2.81 9.88
CA TYR A 121 -1.81 -3.24 10.57
C TYR A 121 -1.57 -3.47 12.07
N GLU A 122 -0.49 -4.17 12.45
CA GLU A 122 -0.14 -4.40 13.85
C GLU A 122 0.11 -3.11 14.62
N GLU A 123 0.83 -2.16 13.99
CA GLU A 123 1.14 -0.88 14.61
C GLU A 123 -0.11 -0.02 14.82
N LEU A 124 -1.01 0.01 13.82
CA LEU A 124 -2.29 0.69 13.94
C LEU A 124 -3.18 0.03 15.01
N GLN A 125 -3.24 -1.30 15.06
CA GLN A 125 -3.98 -2.01 16.11
C GLN A 125 -3.42 -1.72 17.50
N TYR A 126 -2.10 -1.64 17.64
CA TYR A 126 -1.46 -1.28 18.90
C TYR A 126 -1.89 0.11 19.36
N VAL A 127 -1.87 1.11 18.47
CA VAL A 127 -2.32 2.47 18.78
C VAL A 127 -3.80 2.48 19.16
N LEU A 128 -4.66 1.77 18.42
CA LEU A 128 -6.10 1.75 18.67
C LEU A 128 -6.49 1.08 19.99
N GLN A 129 -5.77 0.03 20.40
CA GLN A 129 -6.20 -0.84 21.50
C GLN A 129 -5.38 -0.68 22.79
N ARG A 130 -4.12 -0.25 22.70
CA ARG A 130 -3.15 -0.41 23.80
C ARG A 130 -2.48 0.87 24.28
N THR A 131 -2.46 1.93 23.47
CA THR A 131 -1.83 3.18 23.90
C THR A 131 -2.84 4.11 24.56
N ASN A 132 -2.54 4.52 25.79
CA ASN A 132 -3.27 5.59 26.49
C ASN A 132 -2.45 6.88 26.57
N ILE A 133 -1.26 6.88 25.96
CA ILE A 133 -0.29 7.98 26.00
C ILE A 133 -0.23 8.61 24.61
N LEU A 134 -0.63 9.88 24.52
CA LEU A 134 -0.71 10.59 23.24
C LEU A 134 0.64 10.68 22.52
N GLU A 135 1.73 10.87 23.27
CA GLU A 135 3.07 11.02 22.67
C GLU A 135 3.58 9.71 22.06
N GLU A 136 3.39 8.58 22.75
CA GLU A 136 3.70 7.25 22.22
C GLU A 136 2.86 6.94 20.97
N ALA A 137 1.56 7.27 21.01
CA ALA A 137 0.67 7.14 19.85
C ALA A 137 1.20 7.91 18.63
N ARG A 138 1.65 9.16 18.84
CA ARG A 138 2.17 10.02 17.77
C ARG A 138 3.46 9.46 17.19
N GLU A 139 4.39 9.02 18.02
CA GLU A 139 5.65 8.43 17.55
C GLU A 139 5.40 7.20 16.68
N ILE A 140 4.51 6.30 17.14
CA ILE A 140 4.14 5.10 16.38
C ILE A 140 3.48 5.50 15.06
N LEU A 141 2.50 6.40 15.07
CA LEU A 141 1.81 6.84 13.85
C LEU A 141 2.75 7.51 12.84
N GLN A 142 3.72 8.31 13.30
CA GLN A 142 4.73 8.91 12.42
C GLN A 142 5.57 7.83 11.73
N ARG A 143 6.03 6.83 12.50
CA ARG A 143 6.78 5.70 11.95
C ARG A 143 5.94 4.88 10.98
N THR A 144 4.70 4.54 11.35
CA THR A 144 3.77 3.78 10.50
C THR A 144 3.46 4.52 9.20
N THR A 145 3.30 5.85 9.27
CA THR A 145 3.06 6.70 8.09
C THR A 145 4.27 6.67 7.15
N GLU A 146 5.49 6.79 7.69
CA GLU A 146 6.71 6.69 6.89
C GLU A 146 6.86 5.30 6.25
N GLN A 147 6.59 4.22 7.00
CA GLN A 147 6.59 2.86 6.45
C GLN A 147 5.56 2.69 5.33
N SER A 148 4.35 3.21 5.51
CA SER A 148 3.29 3.20 4.50
C SER A 148 3.70 3.95 3.23
N LYS A 149 4.30 5.13 3.39
CA LYS A 149 4.85 5.92 2.29
C LYS A 149 5.91 5.15 1.50
N ARG A 150 6.89 4.55 2.19
CA ARG A 150 7.95 3.75 1.56
C ARG A 150 7.40 2.53 0.84
N LEU A 151 6.41 1.86 1.43
CA LEU A 151 5.73 0.73 0.80
C LEU A 151 5.00 1.15 -0.49
N ALA A 152 4.32 2.29 -0.48
CA ALA A 152 3.63 2.82 -1.66
C ALA A 152 4.63 3.18 -2.77
N ILE A 153 5.71 3.88 -2.45
CA ILE A 153 6.79 4.22 -3.39
C ILE A 153 7.42 2.96 -4.00
N PHE A 154 7.71 1.96 -3.17
CA PHE A 154 8.21 0.67 -3.63
C PHE A 154 7.23 0.00 -4.61
N GLY A 155 5.94 -0.06 -4.26
CA GLY A 155 4.92 -0.64 -5.13
C GLY A 155 4.81 0.06 -6.49
N LEU A 156 4.86 1.38 -6.50
CA LEU A 156 4.76 2.18 -7.73
C LEU A 156 6.00 2.04 -8.62
N ILE A 157 7.20 1.98 -8.05
CA ILE A 157 8.43 1.71 -8.81
C ILE A 157 8.40 0.29 -9.40
N GLN A 158 7.92 -0.70 -8.64
CA GLN A 158 7.76 -2.06 -9.15
C GLN A 158 6.74 -2.12 -10.29
N ALA A 159 5.65 -1.37 -10.21
CA ALA A 159 4.68 -1.26 -11.31
C ALA A 159 5.31 -0.61 -12.56
N LYS A 160 6.09 0.46 -12.41
CA LYS A 160 6.81 1.10 -13.51
C LYS A 160 7.81 0.16 -14.19
N ASN A 161 8.52 -0.65 -13.40
CA ASN A 161 9.42 -1.69 -13.92
C ASN A 161 8.63 -2.83 -14.59
N GLN A 162 7.47 -3.16 -14.02
CA GLN A 162 6.34 -3.94 -14.56
C GLN A 162 6.07 -3.63 -16.04
N GLU A 163 5.67 -2.38 -16.28
CA GLU A 163 5.19 -1.88 -17.57
C GLU A 163 6.27 -1.82 -18.64
N ARG A 164 7.51 -1.44 -18.27
CA ARG A 164 8.64 -1.42 -19.22
C ARG A 164 8.82 -2.76 -19.92
N ILE A 165 8.46 -3.88 -19.29
CA ILE A 165 8.64 -5.22 -19.84
C ILE A 165 7.54 -5.56 -20.87
N VAL A 166 6.31 -5.06 -20.70
CA VAL A 166 5.18 -5.34 -21.60
C VAL A 166 5.37 -4.66 -22.97
N VAL A 167 5.99 -3.48 -22.98
CA VAL A 167 6.18 -2.67 -24.20
C VAL A 167 7.23 -3.25 -25.15
N PHE A 168 8.21 -4.03 -24.67
CA PHE A 168 9.23 -4.69 -25.51
C PHE A 168 8.80 -6.07 -26.05
N GLY A 169 7.54 -6.47 -25.84
CA GLY A 169 6.98 -7.74 -26.30
C GLY A 169 6.21 -7.69 -27.62
N HIS A 170 6.27 -6.58 -28.38
CA HIS A 170 5.64 -6.40 -29.68
C HIS A 170 6.65 -6.17 -30.80
#